data_AF-A0A5K0XKJ1-F1
#
_entry.id   AF-A0A5K0XKJ1-F1
#
_cell.length_a   1.000
_cell.length_b   1.000
_cell.length_c   1.000
_cell.angle_alpha   90.00
_cell.angle_beta   90.00
_cell.angle_gamma   90.00
#
_symmetry.space_group_name_H-M   'P 1'
#
loop_
_entity.id
_entity.type
_entity.pdbx_description
1 polymer ?
#
loop_
_entity_poly.entity_id
_entity_poly.type
_entity_poly.pdbx_seq_one_letter_code
_entity_poly.pdbx_strand_id
1 'polypeptide(L)'
;YFCGTFGAFSEAWLPANSSYFVFALMFAISVVVIACPCALGLATPTAVMVATGVGAKHGVLIKGGDALERAQKVQYVVFDKTGTLTQGKPAVTSIKIFTDMDLCDFLELVAFAE
;
A
#
# COMPACT_ATOMS: atom_id res chain seq x y z
N TYR A 1 8.94 34.05 28.78
CA TYR A 1 8.69 34.93 29.93
C TYR A 1 9.79 34.80 30.96
N PHE A 2 9.96 33.65 31.62
CA PHE A 2 11.05 33.41 32.59
C PHE A 2 12.45 33.75 32.05
N CYS A 3 12.81 33.30 30.85
CA CYS A 3 14.10 33.66 30.25
C CYS A 3 14.25 35.17 29.94
N GLY A 4 13.15 35.90 29.71
CA GLY A 4 13.17 37.36 29.55
C GLY A 4 13.30 38.09 30.89
N THR A 5 12.64 37.61 31.94
CA THR A 5 12.76 38.20 33.30
C THR A 5 14.11 37.91 33.96
N PHE A 6 14.80 36.83 33.57
CA PHE A 6 16.16 36.50 34.02
C PHE A 6 17.27 37.14 33.16
N GLY A 7 16.94 38.01 32.20
CA GLY A 7 17.92 38.74 31.39
C GLY A 7 18.70 37.87 30.38
N ALA A 8 18.17 36.70 29.99
CA ALA A 8 18.84 35.80 29.05
C ALA A 8 18.77 36.26 27.58
N PHE A 9 17.98 37.30 27.28
CA PHE A 9 17.87 37.92 25.95
C PHE A 9 18.32 39.38 26.01
N SER A 10 19.09 39.84 25.02
CA SER A 10 19.54 41.24 24.97
C SER A 10 18.37 42.18 24.62
N GLU A 11 18.33 43.36 25.22
CA GLU A 11 17.27 44.36 24.98
C GLU A 11 17.20 44.83 23.52
N ALA A 12 18.28 44.64 22.76
CA ALA A 12 18.34 44.93 21.32
C ALA A 12 17.42 44.02 20.47
N TRP A 13 17.03 42.84 20.97
CA TRP A 13 16.13 41.91 20.26
C TRP A 13 14.65 42.18 20.52
N LEU A 14 14.31 43.04 21.49
CA LEU A 14 12.92 43.37 21.80
C LEU A 14 12.43 44.46 20.83
N PRO A 15 11.32 44.21 20.10
CA PRO A 15 10.66 45.26 19.33
C PRO A 15 10.31 46.46 20.21
N ALA A 16 10.57 47.66 19.69
CA ALA A 16 10.24 48.90 20.40
C ALA A 16 8.76 48.89 20.81
N ASN A 17 8.51 49.10 22.10
CA ASN A 17 7.17 49.11 22.73
C ASN A 17 6.48 47.74 22.93
N SER A 18 7.22 46.62 22.97
CA SER A 18 6.66 45.28 23.24
C SER A 18 7.04 44.73 24.62
N SER A 19 6.15 43.92 25.23
CA SER A 19 6.41 43.28 26.53
C SER A 19 7.08 41.90 26.39
N TYR A 20 7.88 41.50 27.38
CA TYR A 20 8.54 40.17 27.42
C TYR A 20 7.58 38.98 27.27
N PHE A 21 6.31 39.17 27.67
CA PHE A 21 5.26 38.17 27.48
C PHE A 21 4.88 38.03 26.01
N VAL A 22 4.60 39.14 25.32
CA VAL A 22 4.27 39.15 23.89
C VAL A 22 5.41 38.57 23.06
N PHE A 23 6.66 38.93 23.39
CA PHE A 23 7.84 38.38 22.72
C PHE A 23 7.93 36.86 22.88
N ALA A 24 7.77 36.33 24.11
CA ALA A 24 7.79 34.89 24.34
C ALA A 24 6.63 34.15 23.64
N LEU A 25 5.45 34.77 23.58
CA LEU A 25 4.29 34.23 22.88
C LEU A 25 4.53 34.16 21.36
N MET A 26 5.18 35.18 20.78
CA MET A 26 5.55 35.17 19.35
C MET A 26 6.48 34.00 19.02
N PHE A 27 7.53 33.79 19.81
CA PHE A 27 8.42 32.63 19.63
C PHE A 27 7.68 31.30 19.75
N ALA A 28 6.78 31.17 20.73
CA ALA A 28 5.99 29.95 20.89
C ALA A 28 5.12 29.67 19.66
N ILE A 29 4.44 30.68 19.12
CA ILE A 29 3.62 30.54 17.90
C ILE A 29 4.49 30.18 16.70
N SER A 30 5.65 30.84 16.52
CA SER A 30 6.57 30.53 15.42
C SER A 30 7.06 29.08 15.45
N VAL A 31 7.35 28.54 16.64
CA VAL A 31 7.76 27.13 16.79
C VAL A 31 6.63 26.17 16.46
N VAL A 32 5.38 26.46 16.87
CA VAL A 32 4.23 25.62 16.51
C VAL A 32 3.95 25.65 15.01
N VAL A 33 4.05 26.81 14.37
CA VAL A 33 3.82 26.96 12.93
C VAL A 33 4.88 26.23 12.12
N ILE A 34 6.17 26.36 12.49
CA ILE A 34 7.24 25.67 11.77
C ILE A 34 7.23 24.15 12.00
N ALA A 35 6.66 23.70 13.11
CA ALA A 35 6.53 22.27 13.42
C ALA A 35 5.45 21.57 12.59
N CYS A 36 4.58 22.30 11.87
CA CYS A 36 3.53 21.68 11.08
C CYS A 36 4.11 20.83 9.93
N PRO A 37 3.93 19.50 9.94
CA PRO A 37 4.64 18.60 9.03
C PRO A 37 3.88 18.41 7.71
N CYS A 38 3.67 19.49 6.94
CA CYS A 38 2.87 19.48 5.71
C CYS A 38 3.30 18.41 4.70
N ALA A 39 4.61 18.16 4.58
CA ALA A 39 5.17 17.13 3.70
C ALA A 39 4.86 15.71 4.17
N LEU A 40 4.78 15.48 5.48
CA LEU A 40 4.52 14.16 6.05
C LEU A 40 3.12 13.66 5.69
N GLY A 41 2.13 14.57 5.72
CA GLY A 41 0.73 14.24 5.40
C GLY A 41 0.50 13.85 3.94
N LEU A 42 1.34 14.34 3.02
CA LEU A 42 1.25 14.03 1.59
C LEU A 42 2.13 12.85 1.18
N ALA A 43 3.15 12.49 1.97
CA ALA A 43 4.09 11.43 1.62
C ALA A 43 3.39 10.07 1.40
N THR A 44 2.55 9.64 2.34
CA THR A 44 1.83 8.36 2.26
C THR A 44 0.83 8.28 1.09
N PRO A 45 -0.11 9.23 0.90
CA PRO A 45 -1.09 9.12 -0.19
C PRO A 45 -0.43 9.20 -1.58
N THR A 46 0.63 9.99 -1.74
CA THR A 46 1.35 10.06 -3.02
C THR A 46 2.11 8.77 -3.31
N ALA A 47 2.77 8.17 -2.31
CA ALA A 47 3.43 6.89 -2.46
C ALA A 47 2.44 5.77 -2.84
N VAL A 48 1.31 5.67 -2.14
CA VAL A 48 0.27 4.68 -2.43
C VAL A 48 -0.32 4.87 -3.83
N MET A 49 -0.63 6.10 -4.22
CA MET A 49 -1.18 6.40 -5.54
C MET A 49 -0.22 6.03 -6.68
N VAL A 50 1.06 6.35 -6.54
CA VAL A 50 2.06 6.01 -7.55
C VAL A 50 2.31 4.50 -7.58
N ALA A 51 2.46 3.86 -6.42
CA ALA A 51 2.71 2.41 -6.33
C ALA A 51 1.56 1.58 -6.91
N THR A 52 0.31 1.95 -6.61
CA THR A 52 -0.87 1.29 -7.20
C THR A 52 -0.95 1.50 -8.71
N GLY A 53 -0.61 2.69 -9.21
CA GLY A 53 -0.52 2.96 -10.65
C GLY A 53 0.57 2.13 -11.35
N VAL A 54 1.72 1.94 -10.71
CA VAL A 54 2.78 1.05 -11.20
C VAL A 54 2.32 -0.41 -11.19
N GLY A 55 1.65 -0.87 -10.12
CA GLY A 55 1.08 -2.21 -10.05
C GLY A 55 0.08 -2.50 -11.17
N ALA A 56 -0.80 -1.54 -11.46
CA ALA A 56 -1.79 -1.66 -12.53
C ALA A 56 -1.13 -1.81 -13.91
N LYS A 57 0.00 -1.14 -14.18
CA LYS A 57 0.78 -1.33 -15.42
C LYS A 57 1.34 -2.74 -15.58
N HIS A 58 1.51 -3.47 -14.48
CA HIS A 58 1.99 -4.85 -14.46
C HIS A 58 0.85 -5.86 -14.33
N GLY A 59 -0.41 -5.44 -14.48
CA GLY A 59 -1.58 -6.32 -14.36
C GLY A 59 -1.98 -6.66 -12.92
N VAL A 60 -1.41 -5.98 -11.92
CA VAL A 60 -1.73 -6.20 -10.50
C VAL A 60 -2.62 -5.06 -10.00
N LEU A 61 -3.91 -5.34 -9.83
CA LEU A 61 -4.86 -4.35 -9.32
C LEU A 61 -4.93 -4.41 -7.79
N ILE A 62 -4.34 -3.41 -7.13
CA ILE A 62 -4.34 -3.28 -5.68
C ILE A 62 -5.50 -2.39 -5.24
N LYS A 63 -6.42 -2.95 -4.44
CA LYS A 63 -7.59 -2.20 -3.94
C LYS A 63 -7.26 -1.49 -2.63
N GLY A 64 -6.97 -0.19 -2.72
CA GLY A 64 -6.72 0.68 -1.57
C GLY A 64 -5.28 0.65 -1.03
N GLY A 65 -4.96 1.60 -0.13
CA GLY A 65 -3.61 1.72 0.45
C GLY A 65 -3.27 0.68 1.52
N ASP A 66 -4.24 0.30 2.36
CA ASP A 66 -4.03 -0.69 3.42
C ASP A 66 -3.61 -2.06 2.86
N ALA A 67 -4.17 -2.48 1.73
CA ALA A 67 -3.76 -3.71 1.06
C ALA A 67 -2.28 -3.68 0.64
N LEU A 68 -1.80 -2.53 0.13
CA LEU A 68 -0.41 -2.34 -0.27
C LEU A 68 0.54 -2.35 0.94
N GLU A 69 0.15 -1.67 2.02
CA GLU A 69 0.95 -1.63 3.26
C GLU A 69 1.03 -3.00 3.94
N ARG A 70 -0.10 -3.73 3.97
CA ARG A 70 -0.15 -5.09 4.53
C ARG A 70 0.64 -6.09 3.69
N ALA A 71 0.66 -5.93 2.37
CA ALA A 71 1.41 -6.81 1.47
C ALA A 71 2.91 -6.87 1.81
N GLN A 72 3.50 -5.76 2.29
CA GLN A 72 4.89 -5.73 2.73
C GLN A 72 5.19 -6.72 3.86
N LYS A 73 4.21 -7.01 4.73
CA LYS A 73 4.36 -7.87 5.91
C LYS A 73 4.01 -9.33 5.66
N VAL A 74 3.54 -9.67 4.46
CA VAL A 74 3.15 -11.05 4.12
C VAL A 74 4.40 -11.93 4.01
N GLN A 75 4.44 -13.02 4.78
CA GLN A 75 5.53 -14.00 4.72
C GLN A 75 5.15 -15.30 4.00
N TYR A 76 3.86 -15.60 3.96
CA TYR A 76 3.34 -16.86 3.41
C TYR A 76 2.25 -16.55 2.39
N VAL A 77 2.32 -17.23 1.25
CA VAL A 77 1.31 -17.16 0.19
C VAL A 77 0.68 -18.54 0.04
N VAL A 78 -0.61 -18.63 0.32
CA VAL A 78 -1.39 -19.85 0.13
C VAL A 78 -2.21 -19.67 -1.14
N PHE A 79 -1.93 -20.50 -2.14
CA PHE A 79 -2.67 -20.49 -3.40
C PHE A 79 -3.84 -21.46 -3.33
N ASP A 80 -5.00 -21.02 -3.81
CA ASP A 80 -6.05 -21.96 -4.20
C ASP A 80 -5.58 -22.77 -5.41
N LYS A 81 -6.00 -24.03 -5.52
CA LYS A 81 -5.59 -24.88 -6.65
C LYS A 81 -6.43 -24.59 -7.88
N THR A 82 -7.75 -24.68 -7.74
CA THR A 82 -8.68 -24.70 -8.87
C THR A 82 -8.85 -23.28 -9.43
N GLY A 83 -8.46 -23.06 -10.68
CA GLY A 83 -8.63 -21.75 -11.35
C GLY A 83 -7.58 -20.69 -10.98
N THR A 84 -6.72 -20.94 -9.99
CA THR A 84 -5.54 -20.09 -9.69
C THR A 84 -4.25 -20.75 -10.19
N LEU A 85 -3.95 -21.97 -9.73
CA LEU A 85 -2.80 -22.74 -10.25
C LEU A 85 -3.16 -23.54 -11.50
N THR A 86 -4.44 -23.96 -11.60
CA THR A 86 -4.93 -24.70 -12.76
C THR A 86 -5.72 -23.79 -13.70
N GLN A 87 -5.83 -24.17 -14.96
CA GLN A 87 -6.59 -23.42 -15.97
C GLN A 87 -8.12 -23.44 -15.75
N GLY A 88 -8.62 -24.17 -14.73
CA GLY A 88 -10.04 -24.31 -14.46
C GLY A 88 -10.82 -25.10 -15.52
N LYS A 89 -10.15 -25.65 -16.53
CA LYS A 89 -10.73 -26.45 -17.61
C LYS A 89 -10.20 -27.88 -17.52
N PRO A 90 -11.06 -28.89 -17.29
CA PRO A 90 -10.62 -30.28 -17.33
C PRO A 90 -10.20 -30.66 -18.75
N ALA A 91 -9.11 -31.41 -18.87
CA ALA A 91 -8.61 -31.93 -20.13
C ALA A 91 -8.22 -33.40 -19.96
N VAL A 92 -8.53 -34.23 -20.96
CA VAL A 92 -8.16 -35.64 -20.97
C VAL A 92 -6.64 -35.73 -21.17
N THR A 93 -5.92 -36.28 -20.18
CA THR A 93 -4.45 -36.38 -20.20
C THR A 93 -3.95 -37.76 -20.59
N SER A 94 -4.72 -38.81 -20.31
CA SER A 94 -4.35 -40.18 -20.63
C SER A 94 -5.59 -41.01 -20.87
N ILE A 95 -5.55 -41.82 -21.93
CA ILE A 95 -6.57 -42.80 -22.25
C ILE A 95 -5.91 -44.16 -22.16
N LYS A 96 -6.49 -45.08 -21.39
CA LYS A 96 -6.05 -46.48 -21.29
C LYS A 96 -7.24 -47.37 -21.64
N ILE A 97 -7.11 -48.09 -22.74
CA ILE A 97 -8.12 -49.01 -23.24
C ILE A 97 -7.71 -50.41 -22.78
N PHE A 98 -8.62 -51.14 -22.12
CA PHE A 98 -8.35 -52.49 -21.57
C PHE A 98 -8.77 -53.61 -22.53
N THR A 99 -9.38 -53.27 -23.66
CA THR A 99 -9.86 -54.16 -24.73
C THR A 99 -9.23 -53.76 -26.06
N ASP A 100 -9.21 -54.65 -27.06
CA ASP A 100 -8.78 -54.34 -28.44
C ASP A 100 -9.83 -53.50 -29.19
N MET A 101 -10.18 -52.33 -28.64
CA MET A 101 -11.09 -51.37 -29.25
C MET A 101 -10.29 -50.19 -29.82
N ASP A 102 -10.72 -49.68 -30.97
CA ASP A 102 -10.09 -48.50 -31.57
C ASP A 102 -10.33 -47.24 -30.71
N LEU A 103 -9.33 -46.36 -30.69
CA LEU A 103 -9.35 -45.16 -29.86
C LEU A 103 -10.41 -44.15 -30.30
N CYS A 104 -10.68 -44.05 -31.60
CA CYS A 104 -11.70 -43.15 -32.13
C CYS A 104 -13.11 -43.62 -31.72
N ASP A 105 -13.41 -44.91 -31.93
CA ASP A 105 -14.69 -45.51 -31.56
C ASP A 105 -14.95 -45.39 -30.05
N PHE A 106 -13.91 -45.61 -29.23
CA PHE A 106 -14.00 -45.46 -27.79
C PHE A 106 -14.29 -44.01 -27.36
N LEU A 107 -13.59 -43.03 -27.93
CA LEU A 107 -13.79 -41.62 -27.61
C LEU A 107 -15.17 -41.13 -28.03
N GLU A 108 -15.66 -41.55 -29.19
CA GLU A 108 -16.99 -41.19 -29.69
C GLU A 108 -18.08 -41.73 -28.74
N LEU A 109 -17.95 -42.98 -28.29
CA LEU A 109 -18.89 -43.60 -27.37
C LEU A 109 -18.90 -42.95 -25.98
N VAL A 110 -17.72 -42.57 -25.45
CA VAL A 110 -17.61 -41.83 -24.18
C VAL A 110 -18.18 -40.41 -24.32
N ALA A 111 -17.92 -39.73 -25.45
CA ALA A 111 -18.42 -38.39 -25.70
C ALA A 111 -19.96 -38.33 -25.83
N PHE A 112 -20.62 -39.43 -26.22
CA PHE A 112 -22.08 -39.52 -26.20
C PHE A 112 -22.66 -39.76 -24.79
N ALA A 113 -21.86 -40.27 -23.86
CA ALA A 113 -22.32 -40.69 -22.53
C ALA A 113 -22.12 -39.64 -21.42
N GLU A 114 -21.11 -38.78 -21.57
CA GLU A 114 -20.80 -37.63 -20.68
C GLU A 114 -21.43 -36.32 -21.19
#